data_AF-A0A933DUG5-F1
#
_entry.id   AF-A0A933DUG5-F1
#
_cell.length_a   1.000
_cell.length_b   1.000
_cell.length_c   1.000
_cell.angle_alpha   90.00
_cell.angle_beta   90.00
_cell.angle_gamma   90.00
#
_symmetry.space_group_name_H-M   'P 1'
#
loop_
_entity.id
_entity.type
_entity.pdbx_description
1 polymer ?
#
loop_
_entity_poly.entity_id
_entity_poly.type
_entity_poly.pdbx_seq_one_letter_code
_entity_poly.pdbx_strand_id
1 'polypeptide(L)'
;MSQRTIVFDVETQREFAEVGGAHNRHLLGVAVIGCYDSATDAFTTYVESEVLAFGKILKQADCIVGFNSNHFDFPVIQPYLPFDTSKLPSLDLMADLERMLGHRVSLDSCATATLGMKKSGDGLQAIQWYRQGKIELVKKYCLDDVRITRDLYEYGKTHGEISFLGKDGVGKRTIPVAWGGSAVDTSGLRRTLEDAHRNGHRVEITYVTTRPDTKAHEQNRRKIDIIAIRGDAVDAFCHLRQDTRRFLLDRISDVTVLAESTNPGLAVGQHALL
;
A
#
# COMPACT_ATOMS: atom_id res chain seq x y z
N MET A 1 -9.37 20.25 -10.90
CA MET A 1 -10.33 19.14 -10.74
C MET A 1 -9.69 18.14 -9.78
N SER A 2 -10.47 17.50 -8.91
CA SER A 2 -9.96 16.42 -8.05
C SER A 2 -9.54 15.22 -8.91
N GLN A 3 -8.45 14.55 -8.53
CA GLN A 3 -7.95 13.34 -9.19
C GLN A 3 -9.04 12.26 -9.25
N ARG A 4 -9.32 11.71 -10.44
CA ARG A 4 -10.25 10.57 -10.60
C ARG A 4 -9.56 9.29 -10.19
N THR A 5 -9.89 8.80 -9.01
CA THR A 5 -9.47 7.52 -8.46
C THR A 5 -10.52 6.44 -8.77
N ILE A 6 -10.06 5.28 -9.25
CA ILE A 6 -10.83 4.05 -9.35
C ILE A 6 -10.31 3.08 -8.30
N VAL A 7 -11.20 2.47 -7.52
CA VAL A 7 -10.82 1.37 -6.60
C VAL A 7 -11.50 0.11 -7.08
N PHE A 8 -10.79 -1.01 -7.18
CA PHE A 8 -11.38 -2.24 -7.70
C PHE A 8 -10.82 -3.51 -7.06
N ASP A 9 -11.57 -4.58 -7.22
CA ASP A 9 -11.27 -5.94 -6.78
C ASP A 9 -11.89 -6.95 -7.77
N VAL A 10 -11.35 -8.17 -7.84
CA VAL A 10 -11.76 -9.21 -8.78
C VAL A 10 -11.99 -10.54 -8.07
N GLU A 11 -13.21 -11.03 -8.20
CA GLU A 11 -13.55 -12.42 -7.88
C GLU A 11 -13.38 -13.32 -9.10
N THR A 12 -12.81 -14.51 -8.90
CA THR A 12 -12.47 -15.43 -9.99
C THR A 12 -13.47 -16.57 -10.17
N GLN A 13 -13.47 -17.17 -11.35
CA GLN A 13 -14.32 -18.34 -11.65
C GLN A 13 -13.71 -19.65 -11.16
N ARG A 14 -12.38 -19.70 -11.11
CA ARG A 14 -11.58 -20.89 -10.82
C ARG A 14 -10.61 -20.64 -9.68
N GLU A 15 -10.22 -21.72 -9.03
CA GLU A 15 -9.16 -21.80 -8.04
C GLU A 15 -7.79 -22.02 -8.72
N PHE A 16 -6.71 -21.72 -8.00
CA PHE A 16 -5.36 -21.97 -8.50
C PHE A 16 -5.10 -23.42 -8.89
N ALA A 17 -5.68 -24.38 -8.16
CA ALA A 17 -5.51 -25.81 -8.43
C ALA A 17 -6.06 -26.20 -9.82
N GLU A 18 -7.12 -25.53 -10.29
CA GLU A 18 -7.76 -25.82 -11.58
C GLU A 18 -6.99 -25.28 -12.78
N VAL A 19 -6.11 -24.30 -12.56
CA VAL A 19 -5.31 -23.65 -13.61
C VAL A 19 -3.84 -24.06 -13.56
N GLY A 20 -3.48 -25.06 -12.75
CA GLY A 20 -2.09 -25.54 -12.62
C GLY A 20 -1.21 -24.67 -11.71
N GLY A 21 -1.80 -23.82 -10.87
CA GLY A 21 -1.11 -23.07 -9.83
C GLY A 21 -1.06 -21.56 -10.04
N ALA A 22 -0.49 -20.86 -9.07
CA ALA A 22 -0.55 -19.40 -9.00
C ALA A 22 0.14 -18.66 -10.16
N HIS A 23 1.09 -19.27 -10.85
CA HIS A 23 1.72 -18.64 -12.01
C HIS A 23 0.75 -18.45 -13.20
N ASN A 24 -0.39 -19.16 -13.22
CA ASN A 24 -1.40 -19.10 -14.28
C ASN A 24 -2.62 -18.26 -13.92
N ARG A 25 -2.44 -17.15 -13.18
CA ARG A 25 -3.54 -16.22 -12.79
C ARG A 25 -4.42 -15.76 -13.95
N HIS A 26 -3.82 -15.53 -15.11
CA HIS A 26 -4.52 -15.15 -16.33
C HIS A 26 -5.54 -16.20 -16.82
N LEU A 27 -5.46 -17.44 -16.33
CA LEU A 27 -6.41 -18.50 -16.63
C LEU A 27 -7.52 -18.64 -15.59
N LEU A 28 -7.58 -17.83 -14.52
CA LEU A 28 -8.60 -18.00 -13.47
C LEU A 28 -10.00 -17.61 -13.97
N GLY A 29 -10.08 -16.67 -14.91
CA GLY A 29 -11.32 -16.09 -15.41
C GLY A 29 -11.98 -15.16 -14.40
N VAL A 30 -12.75 -14.20 -14.90
CA VAL A 30 -13.44 -13.18 -14.08
C VAL A 30 -14.86 -13.65 -13.76
N ALA A 31 -15.19 -13.81 -12.48
CA ALA A 31 -16.58 -13.98 -12.06
C ALA A 31 -17.28 -12.61 -11.95
N VAL A 32 -16.69 -11.71 -11.16
CA VAL A 32 -17.17 -10.34 -10.95
C VAL A 32 -15.98 -9.42 -10.72
N ILE A 33 -16.04 -8.22 -11.29
CA ILE A 33 -15.21 -7.08 -10.89
C ILE A 33 -16.10 -6.13 -10.10
N GLY A 34 -15.69 -5.78 -8.89
CA GLY A 34 -16.25 -4.68 -8.13
C GLY A 34 -15.46 -3.41 -8.40
N CYS A 35 -16.14 -2.27 -8.49
CA CYS A 35 -15.51 -0.99 -8.80
C CYS A 35 -16.16 0.15 -8.02
N TYR A 36 -15.35 1.03 -7.46
CA TYR A 36 -15.74 2.36 -7.00
C TYR A 36 -15.12 3.41 -7.92
N ASP A 37 -15.93 4.35 -8.39
CA ASP A 37 -15.48 5.49 -9.21
C ASP A 37 -15.73 6.81 -8.47
N SER A 38 -14.65 7.49 -8.12
CA SER A 38 -14.70 8.80 -7.43
C SER A 38 -15.30 9.93 -8.28
N ALA A 39 -15.33 9.81 -9.61
CA ALA A 39 -15.99 10.81 -10.46
C ALA A 39 -17.51 10.79 -10.32
N THR A 40 -18.09 9.62 -10.00
CA THR A 40 -19.54 9.44 -9.82
C THR A 40 -19.94 9.13 -8.38
N ASP A 41 -18.96 8.95 -7.48
CA ASP A 41 -19.14 8.44 -6.11
C ASP A 41 -20.00 7.17 -6.04
N ALA A 42 -19.79 6.25 -6.99
CA ALA A 42 -20.67 5.09 -7.18
C ALA A 42 -19.90 3.77 -7.14
N PHE A 43 -20.55 2.77 -6.56
CA PHE A 43 -20.12 1.38 -6.59
C PHE A 43 -20.85 0.64 -7.71
N THR A 44 -20.11 -0.05 -8.56
CA THR A 44 -20.63 -0.78 -9.73
C THR A 44 -19.97 -2.14 -9.82
N THR A 45 -20.63 -3.09 -10.49
CA THR A 45 -20.07 -4.42 -10.74
C THR A 45 -20.08 -4.72 -12.23
N TYR A 46 -19.12 -5.52 -12.67
CA TYR A 46 -18.99 -5.98 -14.05
C TYR A 46 -18.80 -7.48 -14.05
N VAL A 47 -19.58 -8.20 -14.85
CA VAL A 47 -19.35 -9.64 -15.09
C VAL A 47 -18.34 -9.84 -16.22
N GLU A 48 -17.95 -11.07 -16.50
CA GLU A 48 -16.93 -11.41 -17.50
C GLU A 48 -17.14 -10.74 -18.88
N SER A 49 -18.38 -10.73 -19.38
CA SER A 49 -18.71 -10.12 -20.68
C SER A 49 -18.56 -8.59 -20.69
N GLU A 50 -18.45 -7.96 -19.53
CA GLU A 50 -18.40 -6.51 -19.35
C GLU A 50 -16.98 -6.01 -19.02
N VAL A 51 -15.98 -6.89 -18.93
CA VAL A 51 -14.59 -6.52 -18.60
C VAL A 51 -14.01 -5.49 -19.57
N LEU A 52 -14.36 -5.57 -20.85
CA LEU A 52 -13.98 -4.55 -21.84
C LEU A 52 -14.57 -3.16 -21.54
N ALA A 53 -15.78 -3.09 -20.97
CA ALA A 53 -16.38 -1.83 -20.55
C ALA A 53 -15.67 -1.27 -19.33
N PHE A 54 -15.36 -2.12 -18.33
CA PHE A 54 -14.53 -1.75 -17.19
C PHE A 54 -13.13 -1.25 -17.61
N GLY A 55 -12.50 -1.89 -18.60
CA GLY A 55 -11.21 -1.44 -19.14
C GLY A 55 -11.24 -0.01 -19.71
N LYS A 56 -12.38 0.47 -20.21
CA LYS A 56 -12.53 1.87 -20.65
C LYS A 56 -12.51 2.85 -19.47
N ILE A 57 -13.03 2.43 -18.31
CA ILE A 57 -13.01 3.22 -17.08
C ILE A 57 -11.59 3.32 -16.55
N LEU A 58 -10.86 2.20 -16.49
CA LEU A 58 -9.45 2.17 -16.07
C LEU A 58 -8.56 3.14 -16.88
N LYS A 59 -8.79 3.26 -18.19
CA LYS A 59 -8.04 4.19 -19.05
C LYS A 59 -8.28 5.67 -18.76
N GLN A 60 -9.38 6.00 -18.10
CA GLN A 60 -9.74 7.38 -17.75
C GLN A 60 -9.38 7.72 -16.30
N ALA A 61 -8.82 6.77 -15.55
CA ALA A 61 -8.42 6.95 -14.18
C ALA A 61 -7.07 7.67 -14.10
N ASP A 62 -6.97 8.64 -13.20
CA ASP A 62 -5.69 9.26 -12.85
C ASP A 62 -4.92 8.41 -11.82
N CYS A 63 -5.63 7.57 -11.07
CA CYS A 63 -5.09 6.62 -10.10
C CYS A 63 -6.00 5.39 -9.99
N ILE A 64 -5.42 4.20 -9.94
CA ILE A 64 -6.16 2.94 -9.79
C ILE A 64 -5.68 2.23 -8.54
N VAL A 65 -6.55 2.11 -7.55
CA VAL A 65 -6.26 1.55 -6.25
C VAL A 65 -6.79 0.12 -6.16
N GLY A 66 -5.99 -0.77 -5.60
CA GLY A 66 -6.41 -2.14 -5.27
C GLY A 66 -5.57 -2.72 -4.14
N PHE A 67 -5.92 -3.91 -3.68
CA PHE A 67 -5.20 -4.61 -2.62
C PHE A 67 -4.59 -5.90 -3.15
N ASN A 68 -3.26 -5.94 -3.38
CA ASN A 68 -2.57 -7.01 -4.11
C ASN A 68 -2.96 -7.10 -5.62
N SER A 69 -3.58 -6.04 -6.14
CA SER A 69 -4.04 -5.92 -7.53
C SER A 69 -2.96 -6.01 -8.59
N ASN A 70 -1.76 -5.51 -8.34
CA ASN A 70 -0.65 -5.58 -9.29
C ASN A 70 -0.21 -7.02 -9.54
N HIS A 71 -0.33 -7.88 -8.53
CA HIS A 71 0.11 -9.27 -8.60
C HIS A 71 -1.03 -10.27 -8.88
N PHE A 72 -2.29 -9.87 -8.68
CA PHE A 72 -3.45 -10.75 -8.80
C PHE A 72 -4.47 -10.24 -9.82
N ASP A 73 -5.19 -9.17 -9.49
CA ASP A 73 -6.35 -8.68 -10.25
C ASP A 73 -6.00 -8.27 -11.68
N PHE A 74 -4.94 -7.47 -11.85
CA PHE A 74 -4.50 -7.05 -13.18
C PHE A 74 -4.13 -8.24 -14.07
N PRO A 75 -3.28 -9.20 -13.62
CA PRO A 75 -3.06 -10.44 -14.35
C PRO A 75 -4.32 -11.24 -14.71
N VAL A 76 -5.36 -11.24 -13.86
CA VAL A 76 -6.63 -11.92 -14.12
C VAL A 76 -7.42 -11.23 -15.25
N ILE A 77 -7.49 -9.90 -15.26
CA ILE A 77 -8.27 -9.14 -16.26
C ILE A 77 -7.50 -8.88 -17.56
N GLN A 78 -6.16 -8.96 -17.55
CA GLN A 78 -5.30 -8.68 -18.70
C GLN A 78 -5.70 -9.41 -20.00
N PRO A 79 -6.10 -10.70 -20.00
CA PRO A 79 -6.49 -11.41 -21.22
C PRO A 79 -7.70 -10.81 -21.94
N TYR A 80 -8.54 -10.06 -21.23
CA TYR A 80 -9.76 -9.44 -21.75
C TYR A 80 -9.50 -8.05 -22.34
N LEU A 81 -8.31 -7.47 -22.12
CA LEU A 81 -8.03 -6.07 -22.41
C LEU A 81 -7.00 -5.91 -23.53
N PRO A 82 -7.24 -5.03 -24.52
CA PRO A 82 -6.33 -4.82 -25.66
C PRO A 82 -5.15 -3.89 -25.32
N PHE A 83 -4.80 -3.75 -24.05
CA PHE A 83 -3.74 -2.87 -23.56
C PHE A 83 -3.09 -3.47 -22.33
N ASP A 84 -1.83 -3.10 -22.11
CA ASP A 84 -1.01 -3.57 -21.01
C ASP A 84 -1.43 -2.91 -19.69
N THR A 85 -2.01 -3.70 -18.77
CA THR A 85 -2.48 -3.21 -17.48
C THR A 85 -1.34 -2.84 -16.54
N SER A 86 -0.13 -3.35 -16.76
CA SER A 86 1.05 -2.99 -15.94
C SER A 86 1.49 -1.54 -16.12
N LYS A 87 1.01 -0.87 -17.17
CA LYS A 87 1.29 0.55 -17.47
C LYS A 87 0.25 1.51 -16.90
N LEU A 88 -0.79 1.01 -16.25
CA LEU A 88 -1.80 1.84 -15.61
C LEU A 88 -1.22 2.52 -14.36
N PRO A 89 -1.72 3.72 -13.99
CA PRO A 89 -1.25 4.44 -12.81
C PRO A 89 -1.79 3.80 -11.53
N SER A 90 -1.27 2.62 -11.17
CA SER A 90 -1.78 1.84 -10.04
C SER A 90 -1.10 2.16 -8.70
N LEU A 91 -1.90 2.17 -7.64
CA LEU A 91 -1.48 2.14 -6.25
C LEU A 91 -1.98 0.83 -5.62
N ASP A 92 -1.06 -0.12 -5.44
CA ASP A 92 -1.35 -1.37 -4.73
C ASP A 92 -1.05 -1.20 -3.24
N LEU A 93 -2.10 -1.17 -2.42
CA LEU A 93 -1.99 -0.92 -0.98
C LEU A 93 -1.15 -2.00 -0.29
N MET A 94 -1.33 -3.27 -0.67
CA MET A 94 -0.56 -4.37 -0.05
C MET A 94 0.91 -4.29 -0.43
N ALA A 95 1.21 -3.98 -1.70
CA ALA A 95 2.58 -3.89 -2.18
C ALA A 95 3.34 -2.74 -1.50
N ASP A 96 2.70 -1.58 -1.29
CA ASP A 96 3.30 -0.46 -0.58
C ASP A 96 3.58 -0.79 0.90
N LEU A 97 2.63 -1.47 1.57
CA LEU A 97 2.82 -1.95 2.94
C LEU A 97 3.92 -3.03 3.03
N GLU A 98 3.94 -4.03 2.13
CA GLU A 98 4.95 -5.08 2.08
C GLU A 98 6.36 -4.50 1.90
N ARG A 99 6.50 -3.51 1.03
CA ARG A 99 7.76 -2.80 0.79
C ARG A 99 8.32 -2.17 2.07
N MET A 100 7.46 -1.67 2.95
CA MET A 100 7.86 -1.07 4.23
C MET A 100 8.08 -2.09 5.35
N LEU A 101 7.24 -3.13 5.38
CA LEU A 101 7.19 -4.13 6.46
C LEU A 101 8.11 -5.34 6.23
N GLY A 102 8.55 -5.56 4.99
CA GLY A 102 9.30 -6.76 4.58
C GLY A 102 8.48 -8.05 4.55
N HIS A 103 7.16 -7.95 4.73
CA HIS A 103 6.23 -9.08 4.66
C HIS A 103 4.82 -8.59 4.29
N ARG A 104 4.01 -9.48 3.73
CA ARG A 104 2.62 -9.19 3.36
C ARG A 104 1.71 -9.08 4.58
N VAL A 105 0.69 -8.24 4.44
CA VAL A 105 -0.42 -8.07 5.38
C VAL A 105 -1.74 -8.32 4.66
N SER A 106 -2.73 -8.87 5.36
CA SER A 106 -4.05 -9.11 4.78
C SER A 106 -4.92 -7.86 4.83
N LEU A 107 -5.87 -7.75 3.90
CA LEU A 107 -6.88 -6.70 3.87
C LEU A 107 -7.66 -6.67 5.20
N ASP A 108 -8.06 -7.84 5.71
CA ASP A 108 -8.79 -7.98 6.97
C ASP A 108 -7.99 -7.47 8.19
N SER A 109 -6.67 -7.73 8.22
CA SER A 109 -5.79 -7.22 9.28
C SER A 109 -5.73 -5.70 9.27
N CYS A 110 -5.59 -5.10 8.07
CA CYS A 110 -5.58 -3.65 7.90
C CYS A 110 -6.95 -3.03 8.23
N ALA A 111 -8.03 -3.61 7.73
CA ALA A 111 -9.41 -3.17 7.96
C ALA A 111 -9.77 -3.20 9.44
N THR A 112 -9.44 -4.29 10.13
CA THR A 112 -9.74 -4.46 11.56
C THR A 112 -8.96 -3.44 12.38
N ALA A 113 -7.66 -3.30 12.13
CA ALA A 113 -6.80 -2.44 12.93
C ALA A 113 -6.99 -0.94 12.66
N THR A 114 -7.29 -0.57 11.42
CA THR A 114 -7.43 0.83 10.98
C THR A 114 -8.86 1.33 11.11
N LEU A 115 -9.83 0.55 10.62
CA LEU A 115 -11.22 0.98 10.44
C LEU A 115 -12.17 0.36 11.47
N GLY A 116 -11.70 -0.61 12.27
CA GLY A 116 -12.56 -1.37 13.18
C GLY A 116 -13.55 -2.28 12.44
N MET A 117 -13.33 -2.53 11.15
CA MET A 117 -14.18 -3.36 10.30
C MET A 117 -13.57 -4.75 10.15
N LYS A 118 -14.39 -5.80 10.26
CA LYS A 118 -14.00 -7.17 9.93
C LYS A 118 -14.55 -7.55 8.57
N LYS A 119 -13.76 -8.29 7.80
CA LYS A 119 -14.20 -8.87 6.54
C LYS A 119 -15.27 -9.94 6.81
N SER A 120 -16.30 -9.96 5.96
CA SER A 120 -17.50 -10.80 6.15
C SER A 120 -17.41 -12.19 5.51
N GLY A 121 -16.37 -12.48 4.71
CA GLY A 121 -16.27 -13.74 3.97
C GLY A 121 -14.88 -14.07 3.42
N ASP A 122 -14.75 -15.29 2.91
CA ASP A 122 -13.52 -15.88 2.35
C ASP A 122 -13.62 -15.99 0.82
N GLY A 123 -12.53 -15.73 0.10
CA GLY A 123 -12.51 -15.77 -1.37
C GLY A 123 -12.84 -17.16 -1.92
N LEU A 124 -12.54 -18.23 -1.18
CA LEU A 124 -12.98 -19.58 -1.54
C LEU A 124 -14.51 -19.72 -1.56
N GLN A 125 -15.21 -18.97 -0.72
CA GLN A 125 -16.68 -18.96 -0.69
C GLN A 125 -17.26 -18.27 -1.93
N ALA A 126 -16.61 -17.22 -2.45
CA ALA A 126 -17.05 -16.52 -3.65
C ALA A 126 -17.03 -17.43 -4.89
N ILE A 127 -15.97 -18.22 -5.06
CA ILE A 127 -15.87 -19.22 -6.14
C ILE A 127 -17.00 -20.25 -6.04
N GLN A 128 -17.32 -20.73 -4.83
CA GLN A 128 -18.43 -21.66 -4.63
C GLN A 128 -19.78 -21.03 -4.99
N TRP A 129 -20.02 -19.77 -4.64
CA TRP A 129 -21.24 -19.06 -5.02
C TRP A 129 -21.34 -18.88 -6.54
N TYR A 130 -20.24 -18.56 -7.21
CA TYR A 130 -20.18 -18.49 -8.67
C TYR A 130 -20.57 -19.82 -9.32
N ARG A 131 -19.98 -20.94 -8.87
CA ARG A 131 -20.31 -22.29 -9.36
C ARG A 131 -21.78 -22.66 -9.12
N GLN A 132 -22.39 -22.13 -8.08
CA GLN A 132 -23.81 -22.32 -7.76
C GLN A 132 -24.75 -21.35 -8.51
N GLY A 133 -24.23 -20.47 -9.37
CA GLY A 133 -25.01 -19.43 -10.06
C GLY A 133 -25.50 -18.30 -9.14
N LYS A 134 -25.00 -18.21 -7.91
CA LYS A 134 -25.39 -17.19 -6.92
C LYS A 134 -24.63 -15.87 -7.14
N ILE A 135 -24.73 -15.32 -8.35
CA ILE A 135 -23.92 -14.18 -8.79
C ILE A 135 -24.11 -12.93 -7.93
N GLU A 136 -25.30 -12.70 -7.38
CA GLU A 136 -25.58 -11.54 -6.52
C GLU A 136 -24.82 -11.61 -5.18
N LEU A 137 -24.52 -12.82 -4.67
CA LEU A 137 -23.67 -12.96 -3.48
C LEU A 137 -22.21 -12.63 -3.81
N VAL A 138 -21.72 -13.05 -4.98
CA VAL A 138 -20.36 -12.71 -5.47
C VAL A 138 -20.23 -11.20 -5.65
N LYS A 139 -21.21 -10.56 -6.30
CA LYS A 139 -21.25 -9.10 -6.46
C LYS A 139 -21.20 -8.37 -5.13
N LYS A 140 -22.04 -8.78 -4.17
CA LYS A 140 -22.07 -8.17 -2.84
C LYS A 140 -20.71 -8.30 -2.14
N TYR A 141 -20.13 -9.50 -2.15
CA TYR A 141 -18.83 -9.77 -1.54
C TYR A 141 -17.71 -8.92 -2.15
N CYS A 142 -17.63 -8.89 -3.48
CA CYS A 142 -16.63 -8.09 -4.19
C CYS A 142 -16.80 -6.58 -3.90
N LEU A 143 -18.04 -6.08 -3.84
CA LEU A 143 -18.28 -4.67 -3.46
C LEU A 143 -17.93 -4.37 -1.99
N ASP A 144 -18.10 -5.33 -1.08
CA ASP A 144 -17.66 -5.18 0.31
C ASP A 144 -16.13 -5.02 0.38
N ASP A 145 -15.37 -5.81 -0.39
CA ASP A 145 -13.91 -5.70 -0.48
C ASP A 145 -13.43 -4.39 -1.13
N VAL A 146 -14.12 -3.94 -2.18
CA VAL A 146 -13.85 -2.63 -2.79
C VAL A 146 -14.13 -1.51 -1.79
N ARG A 147 -15.21 -1.60 -1.00
CA ARG A 147 -15.54 -0.61 0.02
C ARG A 147 -14.45 -0.53 1.08
N ILE A 148 -14.01 -1.67 1.61
CA ILE A 148 -12.93 -1.74 2.59
C ILE A 148 -11.64 -1.15 2.00
N THR A 149 -11.29 -1.51 0.77
CA THR A 149 -10.09 -1.01 0.08
C THR A 149 -10.15 0.50 -0.12
N ARG A 150 -11.30 1.02 -0.55
CA ARG A 150 -11.54 2.47 -0.72
C ARG A 150 -11.42 3.19 0.61
N ASP A 151 -12.07 2.68 1.66
CA ASP A 151 -12.05 3.29 2.99
C ASP A 151 -10.64 3.26 3.61
N LEU A 152 -9.86 2.20 3.38
CA LEU A 152 -8.44 2.14 3.76
C LEU A 152 -7.61 3.19 3.02
N TYR A 153 -7.77 3.27 1.70
CA TYR A 153 -7.07 4.26 0.89
C TYR A 153 -7.39 5.69 1.35
N GLU A 154 -8.67 6.03 1.53
CA GLU A 154 -9.07 7.36 1.99
C GLU A 154 -8.58 7.65 3.41
N TYR A 155 -8.57 6.64 4.30
CA TYR A 155 -7.97 6.77 5.62
C TYR A 155 -6.47 7.07 5.52
N GLY A 156 -5.71 6.27 4.77
CA GLY A 156 -4.27 6.45 4.62
C GLY A 156 -3.91 7.75 3.90
N LYS A 157 -4.72 8.16 2.93
CA LYS A 157 -4.60 9.45 2.22
C LYS A 157 -4.81 10.64 3.16
N THR A 158 -5.82 10.56 4.04
CA THR A 158 -6.20 11.64 4.96
C THR A 158 -5.31 11.72 6.19
N HIS A 159 -4.97 10.58 6.79
CA HIS A 159 -4.22 10.49 8.04
C HIS A 159 -2.73 10.23 7.80
N GLY A 160 -2.36 9.80 6.60
CA GLY A 160 -0.98 9.43 6.33
C GLY A 160 -0.56 8.19 7.12
N GLU A 161 -1.44 7.36 7.65
CA GLU A 161 -0.98 6.14 8.31
C GLU A 161 -2.01 5.04 8.17
N ILE A 162 -1.56 3.81 8.31
CA ILE A 162 -2.37 2.61 8.32
C ILE A 162 -1.93 1.75 9.48
N SER A 163 -2.91 1.14 10.14
CA SER A 163 -2.68 0.13 11.16
C SER A 163 -2.95 -1.27 10.64
N PHE A 164 -2.28 -2.25 11.21
CA PHE A 164 -2.48 -3.67 10.95
C PHE A 164 -2.23 -4.46 12.25
N LEU A 165 -2.76 -5.68 12.30
CA LEU A 165 -2.53 -6.62 13.41
C LEU A 165 -1.23 -7.41 13.20
N GLY A 166 -0.55 -7.74 14.30
CA GLY A 166 0.60 -8.66 14.30
C GLY A 166 0.26 -10.05 13.75
N LYS A 167 1.29 -10.86 13.46
CA LYS A 167 1.14 -12.20 12.84
C LYS A 167 0.29 -13.18 13.66
N ASP A 168 0.21 -12.97 14.98
CA ASP A 168 -0.61 -13.71 15.93
C ASP A 168 -2.03 -13.15 16.07
N GLY A 169 -2.39 -12.13 15.29
CA GLY A 169 -3.65 -11.38 15.42
C GLY A 169 -3.67 -10.47 16.66
N VAL A 170 -2.56 -10.38 17.40
CA VAL A 170 -2.45 -9.62 18.65
C VAL A 170 -1.45 -8.48 18.46
N GLY A 171 -1.78 -7.32 19.00
CA GLY A 171 -0.94 -6.13 18.90
C GLY A 171 -1.17 -5.37 17.59
N LYS A 172 -1.73 -4.17 17.74
CA LYS A 172 -1.90 -3.18 16.66
C LYS A 172 -0.55 -2.49 16.40
N ARG A 173 -0.11 -2.47 15.15
CA ARG A 173 1.04 -1.70 14.70
C ARG A 173 0.57 -0.67 13.68
N THR A 174 1.14 0.53 13.72
CA THR A 174 0.84 1.61 12.78
C THR A 174 2.08 1.97 11.99
N ILE A 175 1.92 2.14 10.68
CA ILE A 175 2.96 2.61 9.78
C ILE A 175 2.52 3.83 8.96
N PRO A 176 3.46 4.73 8.64
CA PRO A 176 3.21 5.87 7.77
C PRO A 176 2.94 5.43 6.32
N VAL A 177 2.05 6.13 5.59
CA VAL A 177 1.76 5.90 4.15
C VAL A 177 1.64 7.19 3.32
N ALA A 178 2.22 7.26 2.13
CA ALA A 178 2.30 8.48 1.31
C ALA A 178 1.14 8.70 0.32
N TRP A 179 -0.06 8.19 0.59
CA TRP A 179 -1.14 8.12 -0.41
C TRP A 179 -1.84 9.46 -0.70
N GLY A 180 -1.57 10.49 0.11
CA GLY A 180 -2.06 11.86 -0.01
C GLY A 180 -1.47 12.69 -1.15
N GLY A 181 -0.40 12.21 -1.80
CA GLY A 181 0.17 12.89 -2.96
C GLY A 181 0.85 14.23 -2.67
N SER A 182 1.27 14.50 -1.44
CA SER A 182 2.29 15.54 -1.23
C SER A 182 3.60 15.01 -1.81
N ALA A 183 3.82 15.24 -3.10
CA ALA A 183 5.15 15.23 -3.69
C ALA A 183 5.92 16.41 -3.08
N VAL A 184 6.32 16.25 -1.82
CA VAL A 184 7.31 17.11 -1.21
C VAL A 184 8.56 16.94 -2.05
N ASP A 185 9.11 18.02 -2.58
CA ASP A 185 10.42 17.99 -3.21
C ASP A 185 11.44 17.60 -2.13
N THR A 186 11.75 16.31 -2.11
CA THR A 186 12.64 15.71 -1.13
C THR A 186 14.07 15.66 -1.61
N SER A 187 14.38 16.22 -2.80
CA SER A 187 15.70 16.15 -3.43
C SER A 187 16.79 16.74 -2.53
N GLY A 188 16.49 17.89 -1.91
CA GLY A 188 17.38 18.56 -0.96
C GLY A 188 17.57 17.75 0.32
N LEU A 189 16.47 17.28 0.92
CA LEU A 189 16.50 16.47 2.14
C LEU A 189 17.27 15.17 1.94
N ARG A 190 17.00 14.50 0.82
CA ARG A 190 17.67 13.27 0.40
C ARG A 190 19.17 13.47 0.35
N ARG A 191 19.64 14.52 -0.33
CA ARG A 191 21.08 14.82 -0.43
C ARG A 191 21.71 14.98 0.95
N THR A 192 21.08 15.76 1.84
CA THR A 192 21.55 15.97 3.21
C THR A 192 21.63 14.64 3.99
N LEU A 193 20.64 13.77 3.85
CA LEU A 193 20.60 12.47 4.51
C LEU A 193 21.64 11.50 3.95
N GLU A 194 21.84 11.48 2.63
CA GLU A 194 22.88 10.70 1.97
C GLU A 194 24.28 11.16 2.41
N ASP A 195 24.50 12.47 2.50
CA ASP A 195 25.76 13.04 2.97
C ASP A 195 26.02 12.70 4.45
N ALA A 196 25.00 12.82 5.31
CA ALA A 196 25.11 12.42 6.71
C ALA A 196 25.42 10.92 6.87
N HIS A 197 24.75 10.07 6.08
CA HIS A 197 25.00 8.63 6.09
C HIS A 197 26.43 8.28 5.65
N ARG A 198 26.93 8.88 4.56
CA ARG A 198 28.30 8.65 4.07
C ARG A 198 29.37 9.06 5.08
N ASN A 199 29.11 10.11 5.85
CA ASN A 199 30.04 10.61 6.86
C ASN A 199 29.82 9.99 8.25
N GLY A 200 28.91 9.02 8.39
CA GLY A 200 28.62 8.39 9.68
C GLY A 200 28.04 9.36 10.71
N HIS A 201 27.40 10.45 10.26
CA HIS A 201 26.80 11.45 11.14
C HIS A 201 25.40 11.03 11.58
N ARG A 202 25.07 11.32 12.84
CA ARG A 202 23.69 11.29 13.33
C ARG A 202 22.91 12.47 12.74
N VAL A 203 21.61 12.31 12.55
CA VAL A 203 20.74 13.43 12.17
C VAL A 203 19.57 13.56 13.14
N GLU A 204 19.08 14.78 13.32
CA GLU A 204 17.76 15.05 13.89
C GLU A 204 16.82 15.44 12.75
N ILE A 205 15.77 14.66 12.54
CA ILE A 205 14.72 14.95 11.55
C ILE A 205 13.50 15.56 12.23
N THR A 206 12.86 16.53 11.59
CA THR A 206 11.49 16.92 11.92
C THR A 206 10.55 16.09 11.04
N TYR A 207 9.83 15.17 11.68
CA TYR A 207 8.95 14.22 11.01
C TYR A 207 7.50 14.60 11.22
N VAL A 208 6.74 14.74 10.14
CA VAL A 208 5.32 15.08 10.18
C VAL A 208 4.51 13.80 10.31
N THR A 209 3.67 13.74 11.35
CA THR A 209 2.69 12.67 11.58
C THR A 209 1.32 13.30 11.73
N THR A 210 0.27 12.68 11.22
CA THR A 210 -1.09 13.17 11.48
C THR A 210 -1.62 12.48 12.72
N ARG A 211 -2.18 13.24 13.68
CA ARG A 211 -2.83 12.64 14.84
C ARG A 211 -4.09 11.89 14.39
N PRO A 212 -4.27 10.62 14.79
CA PRO A 212 -5.43 9.83 14.39
C PRO A 212 -6.76 10.46 14.79
N ASP A 213 -6.78 11.19 15.91
CA ASP A 213 -8.01 11.62 16.58
C ASP A 213 -8.49 13.01 16.08
N THR A 214 -7.56 13.89 15.72
CA THR A 214 -7.86 15.31 15.41
C THR A 214 -7.56 15.70 13.97
N LYS A 215 -6.93 14.81 13.18
CA LYS A 215 -6.35 15.11 11.86
C LYS A 215 -5.34 16.27 11.86
N ALA A 216 -4.86 16.69 13.03
CA ALA A 216 -3.86 17.73 13.14
C ALA A 216 -2.48 17.17 12.76
N HIS A 217 -1.72 17.92 11.95
CA HIS A 217 -0.33 17.60 11.67
C HIS A 217 0.52 17.91 12.90
N GLU A 218 1.16 16.89 13.45
CA GLU A 218 2.11 16.98 14.54
C GLU A 218 3.52 16.83 14.01
N GLN A 219 4.35 17.83 14.27
CA GLN A 219 5.76 17.82 13.93
C GLN A 219 6.56 17.23 15.09
N ASN A 220 7.25 16.13 14.79
CA ASN A 220 7.90 15.28 15.76
C ASN A 220 9.40 15.23 15.46
N ARG A 221 10.24 15.74 16.37
CA ARG A 221 11.69 15.63 16.22
C ARG A 221 12.19 14.23 16.57
N ARG A 222 13.09 13.66 15.77
CA ARG A 222 13.65 12.32 15.97
C ARG A 222 15.15 12.33 15.68
N LYS A 223 15.94 11.90 16.66
CA LYS A 223 17.37 11.60 16.46
C LYS A 223 17.51 10.19 15.90
N ILE A 224 18.16 10.08 14.76
CA ILE A 224 18.28 8.82 14.02
C ILE A 224 19.72 8.61 13.52
N ASP A 225 20.17 7.36 13.55
CA ASP A 225 21.40 6.93 12.88
C ASP A 225 21.00 6.17 11.61
N ILE A 226 21.36 6.71 10.45
CA ILE A 226 20.92 6.20 9.15
C ILE A 226 21.63 4.87 8.86
N ILE A 227 20.84 3.82 8.60
CA ILE A 227 21.32 2.49 8.23
C ILE A 227 21.32 2.33 6.71
N ALA A 228 20.24 2.73 6.04
CA ALA A 228 20.14 2.70 4.59
C ALA A 228 19.12 3.72 4.07
N ILE A 229 19.33 4.20 2.85
CA ILE A 229 18.36 5.03 2.12
C ILE A 229 17.91 4.23 0.89
N ARG A 230 16.61 3.95 0.77
CA ARG A 230 16.03 3.05 -0.24
C ARG A 230 14.78 3.65 -0.84
N GLY A 231 14.84 3.97 -2.14
CA GLY A 231 13.71 4.61 -2.82
C GLY A 231 13.38 5.97 -2.19
N ASP A 232 12.16 6.11 -1.70
CA ASP A 232 11.58 7.27 -1.03
C ASP A 232 11.70 7.22 0.51
N ALA A 233 12.51 6.33 1.07
CA ALA A 233 12.55 6.09 2.52
C ALA A 233 13.96 5.96 3.10
N VAL A 234 14.07 6.21 4.40
CA VAL A 234 15.26 6.08 5.23
C VAL A 234 15.01 5.02 6.30
N ASP A 235 15.77 3.93 6.27
CA ASP A 235 15.85 2.96 7.36
C ASP A 235 16.92 3.45 8.35
N ALA A 236 16.54 3.69 9.60
CA ALA A 236 17.43 4.26 10.61
C ALA A 236 17.13 3.77 12.03
N PHE A 237 18.16 3.69 12.86
CA PHE A 237 17.98 3.42 14.29
C PHE A 237 17.41 4.67 14.98
N CYS A 238 16.23 4.56 15.57
CA CYS A 238 15.53 5.67 16.21
C CYS A 238 15.82 5.69 17.72
N HIS A 239 16.58 6.70 18.18
CA HIS A 239 17.01 6.81 19.58
C HIS A 239 15.85 7.01 20.57
N LEU A 240 14.74 7.59 20.13
CA LEU A 240 13.55 7.70 20.98
C LEU A 240 12.88 6.34 21.20
N ARG A 241 12.89 5.47 20.19
CA ARG A 241 12.20 4.17 20.22
C ARG A 241 13.11 3.00 20.56
N GLN A 242 14.43 3.23 20.57
CA GLN A 242 15.46 2.21 20.79
C GLN A 242 15.31 1.03 19.83
N ASP A 243 14.93 1.32 18.57
CA ASP A 243 14.63 0.31 17.57
C ASP A 243 14.83 0.88 16.15
N THR A 244 15.02 -0.02 15.17
CA THR A 244 15.11 0.36 13.75
C THR A 244 13.74 0.75 13.24
N ARG A 245 13.66 1.89 12.56
CA ARG A 245 12.44 2.44 12.00
C ARG A 245 12.67 2.92 10.58
N ARG A 246 11.59 2.91 9.80
CA ARG A 246 11.56 3.47 8.47
C ARG A 246 10.86 4.82 8.49
N PHE A 247 11.49 5.82 7.88
CA PHE A 247 11.00 7.19 7.75
C PHE A 247 10.82 7.49 6.27
N LEU A 248 9.61 7.89 5.86
CA LEU A 248 9.37 8.29 4.47
C LEU A 248 9.90 9.71 4.26
N LEU A 249 10.61 9.93 3.15
CA LEU A 249 11.24 11.22 2.84
C LEU A 249 10.22 12.34 2.74
N ASP A 250 9.05 12.06 2.15
CA ASP A 250 7.95 13.01 1.96
C ASP A 250 7.31 13.51 3.28
N ARG A 251 7.66 12.89 4.40
CA ARG A 251 7.23 13.29 5.75
C ARG A 251 8.29 13.97 6.57
N ILE A 252 9.51 14.03 6.06
CA ILE A 252 10.57 14.78 6.69
C ILE A 252 10.41 16.22 6.22
N SER A 253 10.11 17.15 7.13
CA SER A 253 10.01 18.57 6.80
C SER A 253 11.33 19.30 6.98
N ASP A 254 12.24 18.75 7.79
CA ASP A 254 13.55 19.35 8.07
C ASP A 254 14.57 18.29 8.54
N VAL A 255 15.85 18.53 8.28
CA VAL A 255 16.97 17.67 8.71
C VAL A 255 18.10 18.55 9.23
N THR A 256 18.48 18.32 10.48
CA THR A 256 19.69 18.90 11.08
C THR A 256 20.74 17.80 11.24
N VAL A 257 21.92 18.00 10.63
CA VAL A 257 23.06 17.09 10.81
C VAL A 257 23.69 17.35 12.17
N LEU A 258 23.91 16.28 12.93
CA LEU A 258 24.55 16.29 14.24
C LEU A 258 25.97 15.69 14.12
N ALA A 259 26.66 15.53 15.26
CA ALA A 259 28.00 14.94 15.32
C ALA A 259 28.03 13.44 14.95
N GLU A 260 29.23 12.84 14.97
CA GLU A 260 29.48 11.44 14.66
C GLU A 260 28.55 10.48 15.43
N SER A 261 28.05 9.47 14.71
CA SER A 261 27.21 8.41 15.25
C SER A 261 28.00 7.59 16.26
N THR A 262 27.47 7.47 17.47
CA THR A 262 28.05 6.63 18.53
C THR A 262 27.57 5.18 18.47
N ASN A 263 26.94 4.75 17.36
CA ASN A 263 26.35 3.41 17.25
C ASN A 263 27.39 2.41 16.70
N PRO A 264 27.89 1.48 17.54
CA PRO A 264 28.99 0.58 17.16
C PRO A 264 28.65 -0.39 16.02
N GLY A 265 27.35 -0.59 15.72
CA GLY A 265 26.90 -1.45 14.62
C GLY A 265 27.06 -0.88 13.21
N LEU A 266 27.44 0.40 13.07
CA LEU A 266 27.64 1.08 11.77
C LEU A 266 29.11 1.40 11.45
N ALA A 267 30.04 1.16 12.39
CA ALA A 267 31.46 1.52 12.24
C ALA A 267 32.28 0.54 11.37
N VAL A 268 31.67 -0.51 10.80
CA VAL A 268 32.39 -1.51 10.01
C VAL A 268 32.18 -1.23 8.52
N GLY A 269 32.95 -0.30 7.96
CA GLY A 269 32.88 0.02 6.52
C GLY A 269 34.01 0.86 5.95
N GLN A 270 34.91 1.40 6.76
CA GLN A 270 36.09 2.12 6.28
C GLN A 270 37.32 1.62 7.01
N HIS A 271 37.99 0.61 6.44
CA HIS A 271 39.43 0.35 6.50
C HIS A 271 39.71 -1.05 5.94
N ALA A 272 39.67 -1.15 4.61
CA ALA A 272 40.29 -2.25 3.88
C ALA A 272 40.78 -1.72 2.52
N LEU A 273 41.83 -0.92 2.57
CA LEU A 273 42.69 -0.59 1.44
C LEU A 273 44.06 -0.20 1.99
N LEU A 274 44.88 -1.23 2.20
CA LEU A 274 46.32 -1.27 1.96
C LEU A 274 46.66 -2.70 1.54
#